data_AF-A0A087DAZ3-F1
#
_entry.id   AF-A0A087DAZ3-F1
#
_cell.length_a   1.000
_cell.length_b   1.000
_cell.length_c   1.000
_cell.angle_alpha   90.00
_cell.angle_beta   90.00
_cell.angle_gamma   90.00
#
_symmetry.space_group_name_H-M   'P 1'
#
loop_
_entity.id
_entity.type
_entity.pdbx_description
1 polymer ?
#
loop_
_entity_poly.entity_id
_entity_poly.type
_entity_poly.pdbx_seq_one_letter_code
_entity_poly.pdbx_strand_id
1 'polypeptide(L)'
;MSQPETDQAAQSPSTVNDGTSNADTAGTEPSHIGKEHTKHALHTNLKRGMESRHLQMISLGGVIGTGLFLSSGYTIQQAGPMGTILAYAIGAVIVYLVMLTLGELSVAMPVTGSFHVYAEKFIGPGTGFVIAIQYWLTWTVALGSEFTAAGLLMQRWFPDTPTWAWSAACIVLIFTLNALSVRFFAEAEFWFASIKVFAICAFIAIGLLAIFGIIPMKGYSHAPMFGNLVKDGIFPNGFMPVFATILTVNFAFSGTELIGVTAGETRDPETAVPKAIHTTLWRLVLFFIGSIVVMCALIPWREAGVGESPFVLVFSSIGIPYAADIMNFVVLTAVLSASNSGLYASTRMVWSMGHEGMIPHWFAKTNRHGVPVLALCTAMAGGLLALLSSVVAASTVYLVLVALSGLSAVVVWIAIAYCQIVFRKRWIASGHTAEELKYRTPGYPWTSWGAFILCTASFLLVFFDKEQRFALGAELAFLALCYAAYFVQQWWRKKHPREEDEPLQLP
;
A
#
# COMPACT_ATOMS: atom_id res chain seq x y z
N MET A 1 15.83 -61.97 -40.27
CA MET A 1 16.70 -61.72 -39.11
C MET A 1 15.79 -61.35 -37.94
N SER A 2 15.14 -62.33 -37.31
CA SER A 2 15.62 -63.05 -36.09
C SER A 2 15.78 -62.12 -34.87
N GLN A 3 14.63 -61.74 -34.28
CA GLN A 3 14.18 -62.04 -32.90
C GLN A 3 15.15 -62.79 -31.92
N PRO A 4 14.84 -62.93 -30.62
CA PRO A 4 14.38 -61.99 -29.55
C PRO A 4 15.10 -62.33 -28.19
N GLU A 5 14.69 -61.83 -27.01
CA GLU A 5 13.97 -62.54 -25.90
C GLU A 5 14.64 -62.09 -24.57
N THR A 6 14.04 -61.92 -23.38
CA THR A 6 13.00 -62.62 -22.59
C THR A 6 12.29 -61.62 -21.64
N ASP A 7 10.97 -61.59 -21.41
CA ASP A 7 10.08 -62.49 -20.63
C ASP A 7 10.43 -62.50 -19.10
N GLN A 8 9.56 -62.26 -18.11
CA GLN A 8 8.23 -62.84 -17.84
C GLN A 8 7.32 -62.01 -16.87
N ALA A 9 6.02 -62.30 -16.94
CA ALA A 9 4.91 -62.00 -16.02
C ALA A 9 5.05 -62.69 -14.62
N ALA A 10 4.22 -62.57 -13.58
CA ALA A 10 2.77 -62.33 -13.46
C ALA A 10 2.34 -62.15 -11.96
N GLN A 11 1.09 -61.69 -11.76
CA GLN A 11 0.11 -62.05 -10.71
C GLN A 11 0.22 -61.52 -9.26
N SER A 12 -0.81 -60.74 -8.88
CA SER A 12 -1.43 -60.63 -7.53
C SER A 12 -2.36 -61.86 -7.29
N PRO A 13 -3.14 -62.01 -6.18
CA PRO A 13 -3.21 -61.33 -4.86
C PRO A 13 -3.35 -62.31 -3.66
N SER A 14 -3.26 -61.86 -2.40
CA SER A 14 -4.19 -62.26 -1.30
C SER A 14 -3.73 -61.80 0.10
N THR A 15 -4.68 -61.20 0.80
CA THR A 15 -4.81 -60.96 2.26
C THR A 15 -4.55 -62.19 3.14
N VAL A 16 -3.78 -62.02 4.22
CA VAL A 16 -3.97 -62.74 5.51
C VAL A 16 -3.58 -61.80 6.65
N ASN A 17 -4.46 -61.76 7.65
CA ASN A 17 -4.40 -61.03 8.92
C ASN A 17 -3.81 -61.95 10.02
N ASP A 18 -3.57 -61.39 11.22
CA ASP A 18 -3.07 -61.98 12.48
C ASP A 18 -1.58 -61.67 12.72
N GLY A 19 -1.12 -61.22 13.88
CA GLY A 19 -1.74 -61.05 15.19
C GLY A 19 -0.60 -60.99 16.22
N THR A 20 -0.57 -59.93 17.03
CA THR A 20 0.01 -59.79 18.38
C THR A 20 1.39 -60.40 18.72
N SER A 21 2.32 -59.54 19.16
CA SER A 21 3.11 -59.77 20.38
C SER A 21 3.74 -58.47 20.89
N ASN A 22 3.40 -58.11 22.13
CA ASN A 22 4.02 -57.05 22.94
C ASN A 22 5.47 -57.39 23.29
N ALA A 23 6.31 -56.36 23.43
CA ALA A 23 7.44 -56.37 24.37
C ALA A 23 7.73 -54.93 24.83
N ASP A 24 7.67 -54.75 26.14
CA ASP A 24 7.88 -53.55 26.91
C ASP A 24 9.30 -52.96 26.77
N THR A 25 9.40 -51.63 26.74
CA THR A 25 10.48 -50.92 27.45
C THR A 25 9.98 -49.58 27.94
N ALA A 26 9.94 -49.46 29.27
CA ALA A 26 9.65 -48.24 30.03
C ALA A 26 10.80 -47.23 29.93
N GLY A 27 10.45 -45.94 29.85
CA GLY A 27 11.39 -44.82 29.86
C GLY A 27 10.70 -43.53 30.30
N THR A 28 10.72 -43.32 31.62
CA THR A 28 10.52 -42.12 32.46
C THR A 28 10.20 -40.77 31.78
N GLU A 29 9.05 -40.21 32.13
CA GLU A 29 8.65 -38.80 31.91
C GLU A 29 9.41 -37.80 32.80
N PRO A 30 9.50 -36.54 32.35
CA PRO A 30 9.35 -35.41 33.26
C PRO A 30 8.11 -34.56 32.95
N SER A 31 7.45 -34.23 34.04
CA SER A 31 6.24 -33.43 34.27
C SER A 31 6.10 -32.07 33.58
N HIS A 32 4.87 -31.78 33.15
CA HIS A 32 4.13 -30.51 33.17
C HIS A 32 4.90 -29.17 33.03
N ILE A 33 4.83 -28.57 31.84
CA ILE A 33 4.70 -27.10 31.67
C ILE A 33 3.61 -26.84 30.61
N GLY A 34 2.67 -25.96 30.96
CA GLY A 34 1.38 -25.74 30.32
C GLY A 34 1.41 -25.44 28.82
N LYS A 35 0.55 -26.15 28.09
CA LYS A 35 0.20 -25.93 26.67
C LYS A 35 -1.19 -25.30 26.57
N GLU A 36 -1.43 -24.18 27.23
CA GLU A 36 -2.62 -23.35 27.01
C GLU A 36 -2.18 -21.91 26.78
N HIS A 37 -1.95 -21.56 25.51
CA HIS A 37 -2.05 -20.22 24.89
C HIS A 37 -1.21 -20.10 23.60
N THR A 38 -1.37 -21.01 22.63
CA THR A 38 -0.89 -20.76 21.26
C THR A 38 -1.74 -21.50 20.22
N LYS A 39 -3.01 -21.11 20.08
CA LYS A 39 -3.83 -21.50 18.91
C LYS A 39 -4.42 -20.26 18.23
N HIS A 40 -3.56 -19.32 17.79
CA HIS A 40 -3.87 -18.54 16.59
C HIS A 40 -3.24 -19.29 15.43
N ALA A 41 -4.01 -20.21 14.86
CA ALA A 41 -3.60 -20.97 13.71
C ALA A 41 -3.51 -20.01 12.50
N LEU A 42 -2.31 -19.96 11.92
CA LEU A 42 -1.98 -19.28 10.67
C LEU A 42 -2.80 -19.89 9.51
N HIS A 43 -4.06 -19.47 9.36
CA HIS A 43 -4.97 -20.05 8.39
C HIS A 43 -4.94 -19.32 7.03
N THR A 44 -4.59 -20.08 5.99
CA THR A 44 -4.45 -19.65 4.59
C THR A 44 -5.70 -19.99 3.77
N ASN A 45 -6.88 -19.52 4.17
CA ASN A 45 -8.16 -19.86 3.52
C ASN A 45 -8.60 -18.87 2.42
N LEU A 46 -7.66 -18.42 1.59
CA LEU A 46 -7.96 -17.75 0.31
C LEU A 46 -7.36 -18.55 -0.83
N LYS A 47 -8.13 -18.81 -1.89
CA LYS A 47 -7.65 -19.54 -3.07
C LYS A 47 -6.42 -18.83 -3.64
N ARG A 48 -5.26 -19.50 -3.57
CA ARG A 48 -3.98 -19.05 -4.14
C ARG A 48 -4.04 -19.08 -5.67
N GLY A 49 -4.69 -18.08 -6.26
CA GLY A 49 -4.91 -17.97 -7.71
C GLY A 49 -4.01 -16.97 -8.43
N MET A 50 -3.14 -16.25 -7.70
CA MET A 50 -2.31 -15.18 -8.24
C MET A 50 -0.86 -15.61 -8.43
N GLU A 51 -0.30 -15.30 -9.59
CA GLU A 51 1.10 -15.57 -9.93
C GLU A 51 2.01 -14.47 -9.38
N SER A 52 3.31 -14.77 -9.21
CA SER A 52 4.30 -13.82 -8.69
C SER A 52 4.35 -12.50 -9.47
N ARG A 53 4.11 -12.56 -10.79
CA ARG A 53 4.00 -11.36 -11.64
C ARG A 53 2.80 -10.48 -11.28
N HIS A 54 1.67 -11.06 -10.88
CA HIS A 54 0.47 -10.30 -10.49
C HIS A 54 0.73 -9.57 -9.17
N LEU A 55 1.41 -10.22 -8.22
CA LEU A 55 1.78 -9.60 -6.94
C LEU A 55 2.73 -8.40 -7.13
N GLN A 56 3.73 -8.53 -8.02
CA GLN A 56 4.64 -7.44 -8.34
C GLN A 56 3.93 -6.27 -9.04
N MET A 57 2.97 -6.55 -9.91
CA MET A 57 2.21 -5.51 -10.61
C MET A 57 1.17 -4.83 -9.73
N ILE A 58 0.55 -5.54 -8.79
CA ILE A 58 -0.37 -4.94 -7.81
C ILE A 58 0.39 -4.04 -6.83
N SER A 59 1.55 -4.49 -6.35
CA SER A 59 2.43 -3.65 -5.55
C SER A 59 2.91 -2.41 -6.32
N LEU A 60 3.07 -2.50 -7.65
CA LEU A 60 3.40 -1.35 -8.48
C LEU A 60 2.18 -0.42 -8.73
N GLY A 61 1.04 -1.02 -9.04
CA GLY A 61 -0.20 -0.33 -9.39
C GLY A 61 -0.76 0.48 -8.23
N GLY A 62 -0.61 -0.01 -6.99
CA GLY A 62 -1.00 0.70 -5.78
C GLY A 62 -0.14 1.92 -5.44
N VAL A 63 1.14 1.93 -5.82
CA VAL A 63 2.07 3.05 -5.52
C VAL A 63 1.99 4.15 -6.57
N ILE A 64 1.83 3.79 -7.84
CA ILE A 64 1.77 4.76 -8.95
C ILE A 64 0.31 5.17 -9.19
N GLY A 65 -0.12 6.23 -8.50
CA GLY A 65 -1.47 6.81 -8.57
C GLY A 65 -1.47 8.35 -8.53
N THR A 66 -2.52 8.93 -7.95
CA THR A 66 -2.65 10.41 -7.88
C THR A 66 -1.52 11.08 -7.10
N GLY A 67 -0.87 10.37 -6.19
CA GLY A 67 0.31 10.84 -5.45
C GLY A 67 1.41 11.41 -6.35
N LEU A 68 1.76 10.69 -7.42
CA LEU A 68 2.75 11.15 -8.40
C LEU A 68 2.13 12.10 -9.43
N PHE A 69 0.93 11.79 -9.92
CA PHE A 69 0.39 12.47 -11.10
C PHE A 69 -0.36 13.77 -10.81
N LEU A 70 -0.86 13.99 -9.60
CA LEU A 70 -1.71 15.15 -9.27
C LEU A 70 -1.18 15.88 -8.01
N SER A 71 -0.96 15.14 -6.92
CA SER A 71 -0.40 15.65 -5.67
C SER A 71 0.99 16.28 -5.84
N SER A 72 1.79 15.81 -6.80
CA SER A 72 3.08 16.44 -7.13
C SER A 72 2.94 17.91 -7.49
N GLY A 73 1.83 18.32 -8.12
CA GLY A 73 1.57 19.72 -8.45
C GLY A 73 1.42 20.58 -7.20
N TYR A 74 0.67 20.11 -6.20
CA TYR A 74 0.58 20.75 -4.89
C TYR A 74 1.94 20.81 -4.20
N THR A 75 2.72 19.72 -4.20
CA THR A 75 4.05 19.72 -3.58
C THR A 75 4.98 20.73 -4.25
N ILE A 76 5.00 20.80 -5.58
CA ILE A 76 5.78 21.78 -6.36
C ILE A 76 5.35 23.21 -6.01
N GLN A 77 4.04 23.47 -5.93
CA GLN A 77 3.53 24.78 -5.58
C GLN A 77 3.93 25.22 -4.17
N GLN A 78 3.88 24.30 -3.20
CA GLN A 78 4.08 24.64 -1.80
C GLN A 78 5.55 24.61 -1.38
N ALA A 79 6.29 23.56 -1.74
CA ALA A 79 7.70 23.40 -1.38
C ALA A 79 8.66 24.08 -2.36
N GLY A 80 8.16 24.45 -3.55
CA GLY A 80 9.00 24.90 -4.66
C GLY A 80 9.77 23.74 -5.31
N PRO A 81 10.54 24.01 -6.37
CA PRO A 81 11.18 22.97 -7.20
C PRO A 81 12.18 22.09 -6.43
N MET A 82 13.19 22.70 -5.82
CA MET A 82 14.22 21.99 -5.05
C MET A 82 13.67 21.41 -3.75
N GLY A 83 12.76 22.15 -3.10
CA GLY A 83 12.05 21.65 -1.92
C GLY A 83 11.26 20.39 -2.20
N THR A 84 10.61 20.29 -3.36
CA THR A 84 9.88 19.09 -3.79
C THR A 84 10.81 17.91 -4.03
N ILE A 85 11.91 18.12 -4.77
CA ILE A 85 12.91 17.05 -5.00
C ILE A 85 13.43 16.53 -3.67
N LEU A 86 13.75 17.43 -2.73
CA LEU A 86 14.22 17.08 -1.39
C LEU A 86 13.14 16.33 -0.60
N ALA A 87 11.88 16.79 -0.62
CA ALA A 87 10.77 16.13 0.07
C ALA A 87 10.55 14.70 -0.46
N TYR A 88 10.54 14.50 -1.78
CA TYR A 88 10.43 13.17 -2.40
C TYR A 88 11.65 12.29 -2.10
N ALA A 89 12.86 12.84 -2.04
CA ALA A 89 14.06 12.10 -1.65
C ALA A 89 13.99 11.65 -0.18
N ILE A 90 13.58 12.53 0.74
CA ILE A 90 13.38 12.19 2.15
C ILE A 90 12.28 11.13 2.29
N GLY A 91 11.14 11.31 1.64
CA GLY A 91 10.05 10.33 1.65
C GLY A 91 10.47 8.97 1.10
N ALA A 92 11.28 8.94 0.03
CA ALA A 92 11.82 7.71 -0.54
C ALA A 92 12.76 6.99 0.44
N VAL A 93 13.56 7.75 1.21
CA VAL A 93 14.37 7.18 2.30
C VAL A 93 13.46 6.61 3.40
N ILE A 94 12.46 7.36 3.87
CA ILE A 94 11.53 6.92 4.92
C ILE A 94 10.90 5.58 4.54
N VAL A 95 10.24 5.53 3.38
CA VAL A 95 9.53 4.34 2.94
C VAL A 95 10.48 3.18 2.68
N TYR A 96 11.70 3.43 2.18
CA TYR A 96 12.69 2.39 2.00
C TYR A 96 13.12 1.76 3.33
N LEU A 97 13.35 2.58 4.38
CA LEU A 97 13.66 2.06 5.71
C LEU A 97 12.50 1.24 6.28
N VAL A 98 11.25 1.71 6.09
CA VAL A 98 10.04 0.95 6.45
C VAL A 98 9.99 -0.38 5.70
N MET A 99 10.29 -0.40 4.41
CA MET A 99 10.31 -1.63 3.61
C MET A 99 11.39 -2.61 4.06
N LEU A 100 12.59 -2.13 4.40
CA LEU A 100 13.63 -2.99 4.95
C LEU A 100 13.18 -3.66 6.25
N THR A 101 12.55 -2.92 7.16
CA THR A 101 12.04 -3.47 8.43
C THR A 101 10.83 -4.40 8.24
N LEU A 102 9.91 -4.05 7.34
CA LEU A 102 8.76 -4.88 6.99
C LEU A 102 9.20 -6.19 6.35
N GLY A 103 10.24 -6.16 5.52
CA GLY A 103 10.78 -7.34 4.86
C GLY A 103 11.21 -8.42 5.84
N GLU A 104 11.89 -8.04 6.93
CA GLU A 104 12.32 -8.98 7.96
C GLU A 104 11.15 -9.62 8.70
N LEU A 105 10.15 -8.82 9.08
CA LEU A 105 8.94 -9.35 9.69
C LEU A 105 8.18 -10.28 8.74
N SER A 106 8.06 -9.90 7.47
CA SER A 106 7.27 -10.63 6.47
C SER A 106 7.94 -11.91 5.99
N VAL A 107 9.27 -11.98 6.00
CA VAL A 107 10.01 -13.22 5.73
C VAL A 107 9.99 -14.14 6.96
N ALA A 108 10.14 -13.59 8.17
CA ALA A 108 10.11 -14.39 9.40
C ALA A 108 8.72 -14.93 9.73
N MET A 109 7.65 -14.19 9.39
CA MET A 109 6.25 -14.53 9.66
C MET A 109 5.38 -14.17 8.45
N PRO A 110 5.38 -14.97 7.37
CA PRO A 110 4.62 -14.66 6.14
C PRO A 110 3.13 -14.88 6.33
N VAL A 111 2.43 -13.86 6.84
CA VAL A 111 0.99 -13.90 7.16
C VAL A 111 0.24 -12.86 6.35
N THR A 112 -0.95 -13.19 5.82
CA THR A 112 -1.74 -12.27 4.98
C THR A 112 -2.13 -10.99 5.70
N GLY A 113 -2.40 -11.06 7.02
CA GLY A 113 -2.68 -9.88 7.82
C GLY A 113 -1.48 -8.93 8.00
N SER A 114 -0.26 -9.42 7.72
CA SER A 114 0.98 -8.68 7.82
C SER A 114 1.08 -7.84 9.10
N PHE A 115 1.09 -6.52 8.98
CA PHE A 115 1.52 -5.60 10.03
C PHE A 115 0.51 -5.43 11.17
N HIS A 116 -0.79 -5.67 10.98
CA HIS A 116 -1.73 -5.65 12.12
C HIS A 116 -1.55 -6.88 13.01
N VAL A 117 -1.25 -8.04 12.41
CA VAL A 117 -0.88 -9.27 13.14
C VAL A 117 0.46 -9.11 13.85
N TYR A 118 1.43 -8.45 13.22
CA TYR A 118 2.70 -8.11 13.88
C TYR A 118 2.46 -7.16 15.06
N ALA A 119 1.63 -6.13 14.89
CA ALA A 119 1.27 -5.19 15.95
C ALA A 119 0.57 -5.87 17.13
N GLU A 120 -0.37 -6.78 16.84
CA GLU A 120 -1.00 -7.60 17.87
C GLU A 120 0.02 -8.42 18.67
N LYS A 121 0.92 -9.10 17.98
CA LYS A 121 1.92 -10.00 18.59
C LYS A 121 3.01 -9.27 19.38
N PHE A 122 3.49 -8.14 18.88
CA PHE A 122 4.67 -7.45 19.44
C PHE A 122 4.33 -6.24 20.31
N ILE A 123 3.18 -5.60 20.10
CA ILE A 123 2.75 -4.42 20.86
C ILE A 123 1.58 -4.79 21.77
N GLY A 124 0.53 -5.39 21.20
CA GLY A 124 -0.63 -5.87 21.93
C GLY A 124 -1.90 -5.85 21.08
N PRO A 125 -2.95 -6.58 21.50
CA PRO A 125 -4.15 -6.81 20.67
C PRO A 125 -4.95 -5.53 20.38
N GLY A 126 -4.93 -4.55 21.29
CA GLY A 126 -5.54 -3.24 21.03
C GLY A 126 -4.84 -2.48 19.91
N THR A 127 -3.51 -2.49 19.89
CA THR A 127 -2.75 -1.86 18.79
C THR A 127 -2.91 -2.64 17.50
N GLY A 128 -2.98 -3.97 17.53
CA GLY A 128 -3.34 -4.79 16.37
C GLY A 128 -4.65 -4.34 15.72
N PHE A 129 -5.70 -4.18 16.52
CA PHE A 129 -6.99 -3.64 16.07
C PHE A 129 -6.86 -2.24 15.46
N VAL A 130 -6.21 -1.30 16.17
CA VAL A 130 -6.06 0.08 15.68
C VAL A 130 -5.31 0.11 14.34
N ILE A 131 -4.22 -0.65 14.20
CA ILE A 131 -3.45 -0.69 12.96
C ILE A 131 -4.23 -1.29 11.80
N ALA A 132 -5.10 -2.28 12.04
CA ALA A 132 -5.98 -2.81 11.01
C ALA A 132 -7.00 -1.76 10.52
N ILE A 133 -7.62 -1.02 11.46
CA ILE A 133 -8.55 0.08 11.14
C ILE A 133 -7.84 1.23 10.44
N GLN A 134 -6.62 1.58 10.87
CA GLN A 134 -5.80 2.61 10.25
C GLN A 134 -5.46 2.29 8.80
N TYR A 135 -5.04 1.05 8.52
CA TYR A 135 -4.76 0.63 7.16
C TYR A 135 -6.00 0.56 6.29
N TRP A 136 -7.14 0.12 6.85
CA TRP A 136 -8.42 0.23 6.18
C TRP A 136 -8.76 1.69 5.87
N LEU A 137 -8.57 2.61 6.81
CA LEU A 137 -8.83 4.03 6.64
C LEU A 137 -7.94 4.64 5.55
N THR A 138 -6.64 4.34 5.55
CA THR A 138 -5.68 4.77 4.51
C THR A 138 -6.25 4.54 3.12
N TRP A 139 -6.59 3.29 2.80
CA TRP A 139 -7.06 2.94 1.46
C TRP A 139 -8.48 3.40 1.20
N THR A 140 -9.35 3.34 2.19
CA THR A 140 -10.76 3.76 2.06
C THR A 140 -10.85 5.26 1.76
N VAL A 141 -10.05 6.08 2.42
CA VAL A 141 -9.93 7.53 2.15
C VAL A 141 -9.18 7.79 0.83
N ALA A 142 -8.14 7.02 0.52
CA ALA A 142 -7.44 7.11 -0.76
C ALA A 142 -8.40 6.89 -1.94
N LEU A 143 -9.34 5.94 -1.85
CA LEU A 143 -10.35 5.74 -2.89
C LEU A 143 -11.14 7.02 -3.17
N GLY A 144 -11.51 7.76 -2.13
CA GLY A 144 -12.18 9.05 -2.29
C GLY A 144 -11.30 10.06 -3.04
N SER A 145 -10.01 10.16 -2.72
CA SER A 145 -9.10 11.08 -3.43
C SER A 145 -8.88 10.65 -4.88
N GLU A 146 -8.71 9.35 -5.14
CA GLU A 146 -8.54 8.80 -6.48
C GLU A 146 -9.79 9.05 -7.35
N PHE A 147 -11.01 8.80 -6.84
CA PHE A 147 -12.22 9.08 -7.61
C PHE A 147 -12.48 10.56 -7.82
N THR A 148 -12.10 11.41 -6.86
CA THR A 148 -12.17 12.88 -7.02
C THR A 148 -11.20 13.33 -8.11
N ALA A 149 -9.98 12.81 -8.11
CA ALA A 149 -8.98 13.07 -9.13
C ALA A 149 -9.40 12.57 -10.51
N ALA A 150 -9.99 11.38 -10.62
CA ALA A 150 -10.56 10.87 -11.86
C ALA A 150 -11.60 11.87 -12.42
N GLY A 151 -12.47 12.39 -11.55
CA GLY A 151 -13.43 13.42 -11.95
C GLY A 151 -12.77 14.72 -12.43
N LEU A 152 -11.71 15.18 -11.77
CA LEU A 152 -10.94 16.37 -12.18
C LEU A 152 -10.30 16.16 -13.56
N LEU A 153 -9.70 14.98 -13.81
CA LEU A 153 -9.07 14.66 -15.09
C LEU A 153 -10.09 14.60 -16.24
N MET A 154 -11.34 14.18 -15.97
CA MET A 154 -12.39 14.15 -16.99
C MET A 154 -12.83 15.55 -17.43
N GLN A 155 -12.67 16.59 -16.58
CA GLN A 155 -13.02 17.96 -16.95
C GLN A 155 -12.18 18.50 -18.11
N ARG A 156 -11.01 17.91 -18.38
CA ARG A 156 -10.22 18.26 -19.58
C ARG A 156 -10.98 17.99 -20.87
N TRP A 157 -11.71 16.87 -20.95
CA TRP A 157 -12.50 16.51 -22.13
C TRP A 157 -13.95 16.97 -22.04
N PHE A 158 -14.49 17.04 -20.82
CA PHE A 158 -15.89 17.37 -20.55
C PHE A 158 -15.98 18.48 -19.49
N PRO A 159 -15.56 19.71 -19.81
CA PRO A 159 -15.44 20.80 -18.82
C PRO A 159 -16.78 21.21 -18.20
N ASP A 160 -17.88 21.05 -18.92
CA ASP A 160 -19.23 21.43 -18.46
C ASP A 160 -19.87 20.35 -17.57
N THR A 161 -19.21 19.21 -17.38
CA THR A 161 -19.74 18.11 -16.55
C THR A 161 -19.23 18.21 -15.12
N PRO A 162 -20.09 17.98 -14.11
CA PRO A 162 -19.69 18.09 -12.72
C PRO A 162 -18.77 16.92 -12.33
N THR A 163 -17.71 17.22 -11.56
CA THR A 163 -16.71 16.26 -11.10
C THR A 163 -17.33 15.02 -10.44
N TRP A 164 -18.32 15.23 -9.57
CA TRP A 164 -18.97 14.15 -8.81
C TRP A 164 -19.62 13.09 -9.70
N ALA A 165 -20.11 13.45 -10.89
CA ALA A 165 -20.77 12.51 -11.80
C ALA A 165 -19.75 11.50 -12.36
N TRP A 166 -18.57 11.97 -12.74
CA TRP A 166 -17.46 11.11 -13.15
C TRP A 166 -16.91 10.30 -11.98
N SER A 167 -16.78 10.89 -10.79
CA SER A 167 -16.41 10.14 -9.59
C SER A 167 -17.39 9.00 -9.30
N ALA A 168 -18.70 9.24 -9.38
CA ALA A 168 -19.73 8.22 -9.22
C ALA A 168 -19.64 7.11 -10.29
N ALA A 169 -19.41 7.47 -11.55
CA ALA A 169 -19.20 6.50 -12.62
C ALA A 169 -17.97 5.61 -12.36
N CYS A 170 -16.85 6.20 -11.91
CA CYS A 170 -15.64 5.47 -11.55
C CYS A 170 -15.85 4.56 -10.33
N ILE A 171 -16.61 4.99 -9.32
CA ILE A 171 -17.00 4.16 -8.16
C ILE A 171 -17.74 2.90 -8.63
N VAL A 172 -18.78 3.07 -9.47
CA VAL A 172 -19.57 1.94 -9.99
C VAL A 172 -18.70 0.99 -10.82
N LEU A 173 -17.82 1.55 -11.66
CA LEU A 173 -16.89 0.77 -12.47
C LEU A 173 -15.96 -0.08 -11.59
N ILE A 174 -15.24 0.53 -10.66
CA ILE A 174 -14.27 -0.15 -9.80
C ILE A 174 -14.96 -1.16 -8.85
N PHE A 175 -16.13 -0.81 -8.29
CA PHE A 175 -16.92 -1.73 -7.48
C PHE A 175 -17.30 -2.99 -8.28
N THR A 176 -17.81 -2.80 -9.50
CA THR A 176 -18.25 -3.90 -10.36
C THR A 176 -17.08 -4.80 -10.75
N LEU A 177 -15.93 -4.21 -11.10
CA LEU A 177 -14.71 -4.96 -11.41
C LEU A 177 -14.26 -5.84 -10.24
N ASN A 178 -14.32 -5.33 -9.02
CA ASN A 178 -13.92 -6.07 -7.81
C ASN A 178 -14.97 -7.09 -7.35
N ALA A 179 -16.24 -6.91 -7.72
CA ALA A 179 -17.32 -7.83 -7.36
C ALA A 179 -17.39 -9.09 -8.25
N LEU A 180 -16.93 -9.01 -9.51
CA LEU A 180 -17.15 -10.06 -10.52
C LEU A 180 -16.09 -11.17 -10.54
N SER A 181 -14.79 -10.85 -10.52
CA SER A 181 -13.73 -11.88 -10.55
C SER A 181 -12.33 -11.35 -10.21
N VAL A 182 -11.67 -11.99 -9.23
CA VAL A 182 -10.28 -11.71 -8.83
C VAL A 182 -9.27 -12.01 -9.96
N ARG A 183 -9.60 -12.90 -10.90
CA ARG A 183 -8.73 -13.20 -12.05
C ARG A 183 -8.80 -12.13 -13.13
N PHE A 184 -9.99 -11.62 -13.43
CA PHE A 184 -10.12 -10.50 -14.39
C PHE A 184 -9.43 -9.24 -13.84
N PHE A 185 -9.52 -9.04 -12.52
CA PHE A 185 -8.79 -8.01 -11.78
C PHE A 185 -7.26 -8.06 -12.01
N ALA A 186 -6.63 -9.21 -11.78
CA ALA A 186 -5.17 -9.32 -11.83
C ALA A 186 -4.62 -9.07 -13.24
N GLU A 187 -5.36 -9.52 -14.25
CA GLU A 187 -4.98 -9.36 -15.65
C GLU A 187 -5.19 -7.93 -16.14
N ALA A 188 -6.29 -7.26 -15.75
CA ALA A 188 -6.49 -5.84 -16.04
C ALA A 188 -5.40 -4.97 -15.39
N GLU A 189 -5.04 -5.29 -14.14
CA GLU A 189 -3.99 -4.58 -13.41
C GLU A 189 -2.63 -4.70 -14.08
N PHE A 190 -2.29 -5.89 -14.62
CA PHE A 190 -1.04 -6.11 -15.36
C PHE A 190 -0.90 -5.15 -16.55
N TRP A 191 -1.97 -5.00 -17.34
CA TRP A 191 -1.97 -4.09 -18.49
C TRP A 191 -1.92 -2.63 -18.06
N PHE A 192 -2.73 -2.22 -17.07
CA PHE A 192 -2.71 -0.84 -16.58
C PHE A 192 -1.35 -0.46 -15.99
N ALA A 193 -0.74 -1.31 -15.16
CA ALA A 193 0.58 -1.09 -14.59
C ALA A 193 1.67 -0.92 -15.68
N SER A 194 1.60 -1.72 -16.75
CA SER A 194 2.56 -1.64 -17.87
C SER A 194 2.46 -0.31 -18.62
N ILE A 195 1.22 0.16 -18.90
CA ILE A 195 0.97 1.45 -19.56
C ILE A 195 1.54 2.60 -18.73
N LYS A 196 1.33 2.60 -17.41
CA LYS A 196 1.83 3.64 -16.51
C LYS A 196 3.36 3.74 -16.54
N VAL A 197 4.06 2.60 -16.42
CA VAL A 197 5.52 2.56 -16.43
C VAL A 197 6.06 3.09 -17.74
N PHE A 198 5.53 2.61 -18.86
CA PHE A 198 5.94 3.08 -20.17
C PHE A 198 5.75 4.59 -20.31
N ALA A 199 4.60 5.11 -19.89
CA ALA A 199 4.30 6.53 -19.99
C ALA A 199 5.20 7.40 -19.10
N ILE A 200 5.57 6.94 -17.90
CA ILE A 200 6.53 7.65 -17.04
C ILE A 200 7.92 7.66 -17.69
N CYS A 201 8.39 6.53 -18.22
CA CYS A 201 9.65 6.47 -18.94
C CYS A 201 9.66 7.40 -20.16
N ALA A 202 8.56 7.39 -20.95
CA ALA A 202 8.39 8.28 -22.10
C ALA A 202 8.36 9.75 -21.68
N PHE A 203 7.64 10.08 -20.60
CA PHE A 203 7.61 11.42 -20.02
C PHE A 203 9.01 11.91 -19.63
N ILE A 204 9.78 11.09 -18.92
CA ILE A 204 11.15 11.45 -18.54
C ILE A 204 12.02 11.66 -19.78
N ALA A 205 11.97 10.75 -20.76
CA ALA A 205 12.76 10.87 -21.98
C ALA A 205 12.40 12.13 -22.79
N ILE A 206 11.11 12.34 -23.06
CA ILE A 206 10.61 13.52 -23.80
C ILE A 206 10.90 14.80 -23.03
N GLY A 207 10.70 14.79 -21.70
CA GLY A 207 11.00 15.92 -20.83
C GLY A 207 12.48 16.29 -20.83
N LEU A 208 13.39 15.31 -20.79
CA LEU A 208 14.83 15.57 -20.93
C LEU A 208 15.17 16.20 -22.28
N LEU A 209 14.57 15.71 -23.38
CA LEU A 209 14.75 16.33 -24.70
C LEU A 209 14.24 17.78 -24.73
N ALA A 210 13.13 18.07 -24.05
CA ALA A 210 12.60 19.43 -23.91
C ALA A 210 13.50 20.32 -23.04
N ILE A 211 14.05 19.81 -21.94
CA ILE A 211 15.00 20.53 -21.04
C ILE A 211 16.22 21.00 -21.83
N PHE A 212 16.79 20.13 -22.67
CA PHE A 212 17.96 20.46 -23.49
C PHE A 212 17.62 21.19 -24.80
N GLY A 213 16.35 21.55 -25.02
CA GLY A 213 15.90 22.34 -26.18
C GLY A 213 15.89 21.58 -27.51
N ILE A 214 15.96 20.26 -27.49
CA ILE A 214 15.78 19.42 -28.69
C ILE A 214 14.32 19.47 -29.15
N ILE A 215 13.39 19.51 -28.18
CA ILE A 215 11.96 19.69 -28.43
C ILE A 215 11.57 21.11 -27.99
N PRO A 216 10.95 21.92 -28.87
CA PRO A 216 10.53 23.27 -28.53
C PRO A 216 9.41 23.26 -27.48
N MET A 217 9.46 24.20 -26.54
CA MET A 217 8.46 24.41 -25.49
C MET A 217 7.81 25.78 -25.65
N LYS A 218 6.48 25.84 -25.58
CA LYS A 218 5.74 27.10 -25.53
C LYS A 218 6.22 27.93 -24.33
N GLY A 219 6.43 29.23 -24.55
CA GLY A 219 6.92 30.14 -23.52
C GLY A 219 8.45 30.21 -23.37
N TYR A 220 9.21 29.41 -24.12
CA TYR A 220 10.67 29.43 -24.10
C TYR A 220 11.25 29.73 -25.49
N SER A 221 12.13 30.73 -25.58
CA SER A 221 12.87 31.06 -26.81
C SER A 221 14.16 30.25 -26.98
N HIS A 222 14.65 29.65 -25.89
CA HIS A 222 15.86 28.84 -25.81
C HIS A 222 15.62 27.65 -24.87
N ALA A 223 16.54 26.68 -24.85
CA ALA A 223 16.48 25.53 -23.95
C ALA A 223 16.21 25.98 -22.49
N PRO A 224 15.11 25.53 -21.84
CA PRO A 224 14.79 25.88 -20.45
C PRO A 224 15.89 25.49 -19.47
N MET A 225 16.62 24.41 -19.79
CA MET A 225 17.65 23.81 -18.94
C MET A 225 17.10 23.62 -17.52
N PHE A 226 17.91 23.92 -16.51
CA PHE A 226 17.54 23.79 -15.10
C PHE A 226 17.18 25.14 -14.47
N GLY A 227 16.85 26.16 -15.28
CA GLY A 227 16.63 27.52 -14.80
C GLY A 227 15.48 27.61 -13.78
N ASN A 228 14.36 26.94 -14.06
CA ASN A 228 13.19 26.95 -13.18
C ASN A 228 13.44 26.39 -11.78
N LEU A 229 14.48 25.55 -11.60
CA LEU A 229 14.78 24.96 -10.29
C LEU A 229 15.23 25.99 -9.25
N VAL A 230 15.88 27.05 -9.69
CA VAL A 230 16.54 28.03 -8.80
C VAL A 230 16.16 29.48 -9.12
N LYS A 231 15.36 29.73 -10.18
CA LYS A 231 15.00 31.06 -10.66
C LYS A 231 14.44 31.98 -9.57
N ASP A 232 13.60 31.45 -8.69
CA ASP A 232 12.98 32.19 -7.58
C ASP A 232 13.66 31.90 -6.22
N GLY A 233 14.90 31.40 -6.24
CA GLY A 233 15.63 30.89 -5.09
C GLY A 233 15.44 29.38 -4.88
N ILE A 234 16.30 28.77 -4.04
CA ILE A 234 16.28 27.32 -3.78
C ILE A 234 15.01 26.92 -3.01
N PHE A 235 14.56 27.77 -2.08
CA PHE A 235 13.35 27.54 -1.28
C PHE A 235 12.46 28.79 -1.32
N PRO A 236 11.67 28.99 -2.40
CA PRO A 236 10.93 30.23 -2.62
C PRO A 236 9.88 30.54 -1.54
N ASN A 237 9.31 29.50 -0.92
CA ASN A 237 8.36 29.62 0.19
C ASN A 237 9.02 29.36 1.57
N GLY A 238 10.35 29.36 1.63
CA GLY A 238 11.13 28.96 2.79
C GLY A 238 11.32 27.44 2.92
N PHE A 239 12.07 27.02 3.95
CA PHE A 239 12.44 25.60 4.13
C PHE A 239 11.33 24.77 4.80
N MET A 240 10.48 25.37 5.64
CA MET A 240 9.43 24.65 6.37
C MET A 240 8.42 23.91 5.47
N PRO A 241 8.00 24.45 4.31
CA PRO A 241 7.13 23.74 3.36
C PRO A 241 7.67 22.39 2.86
N VAL A 242 8.99 22.17 2.87
CA VAL A 242 9.59 20.86 2.54
C VAL A 242 9.09 19.78 3.50
N PHE A 243 9.02 20.10 4.79
CA PHE A 243 8.50 19.18 5.80
C PHE A 243 6.96 19.17 5.83
N ALA A 244 6.31 20.29 5.57
CA ALA A 244 4.85 20.35 5.50
C ALA A 244 4.28 19.40 4.43
N THR A 245 4.94 19.35 3.27
CA THR A 245 4.52 18.53 2.14
C THR A 245 4.98 17.08 2.20
N ILE A 246 5.75 16.68 3.24
CA ILE A 246 6.23 15.30 3.39
C ILE A 246 5.07 14.31 3.52
N LEU A 247 3.92 14.75 4.04
CA LEU A 247 2.74 13.92 4.16
C LEU A 247 2.15 13.55 2.80
N THR A 248 2.05 14.54 1.91
CA THR A 248 1.61 14.35 0.53
C THR A 248 2.56 13.40 -0.20
N VAL A 249 3.86 13.50 0.07
CA VAL A 249 4.87 12.57 -0.46
C VAL A 249 4.71 11.16 0.14
N ASN A 250 4.47 11.04 1.44
CA ASN A 250 4.23 9.75 2.10
C ASN A 250 2.97 9.07 1.53
N PHE A 251 1.90 9.83 1.29
CA PHE A 251 0.73 9.33 0.55
C PHE A 251 1.14 8.81 -0.83
N ALA A 252 1.97 9.55 -1.57
CA ALA A 252 2.45 9.13 -2.88
C ALA A 252 3.29 7.83 -2.88
N PHE A 253 3.87 7.48 -1.72
CA PHE A 253 4.62 6.24 -1.53
C PHE A 253 3.86 5.15 -0.76
N SER A 254 2.63 5.43 -0.32
CA SER A 254 1.75 4.42 0.24
C SER A 254 1.44 3.34 -0.80
N GLY A 255 1.20 2.12 -0.33
CA GLY A 255 1.05 0.93 -1.17
C GLY A 255 2.35 0.16 -1.42
N THR A 256 3.51 0.70 -1.05
CA THR A 256 4.75 -0.08 -1.04
C THR A 256 4.68 -1.19 0.03
N GLU A 257 4.03 -0.92 1.16
CA GLU A 257 3.76 -1.86 2.24
C GLU A 257 2.83 -3.02 1.85
N LEU A 258 2.16 -2.95 0.70
CA LEU A 258 1.34 -4.03 0.18
C LEU A 258 2.17 -5.31 -0.06
N ILE A 259 3.49 -5.18 -0.24
CA ILE A 259 4.43 -6.30 -0.27
C ILE A 259 4.27 -7.19 0.98
N GLY A 260 4.06 -6.60 2.16
CA GLY A 260 3.86 -7.36 3.41
C GLY A 260 2.59 -8.20 3.38
N VAL A 261 1.47 -7.64 2.93
CA VAL A 261 0.19 -8.36 2.78
C VAL A 261 0.32 -9.49 1.78
N THR A 262 0.98 -9.23 0.64
CA THR A 262 1.19 -10.23 -0.41
C THR A 262 2.23 -11.29 -0.06
N ALA A 263 3.10 -11.06 0.92
CA ALA A 263 4.07 -12.04 1.37
C ALA A 263 3.40 -13.31 1.89
N GLY A 264 2.26 -13.19 2.58
CA GLY A 264 1.46 -14.34 3.05
C GLY A 264 0.81 -15.16 1.93
N GLU A 265 0.69 -14.59 0.73
CA GLU A 265 0.13 -15.25 -0.45
C GLU A 265 1.23 -15.81 -1.39
N THR A 266 2.50 -15.50 -1.11
CA THR A 266 3.63 -15.84 -1.97
C THR A 266 4.18 -17.23 -1.66
N ARG A 267 4.56 -18.00 -2.70
CA ARG A 267 5.13 -19.36 -2.54
C ARG A 267 6.52 -19.37 -1.91
N ASP A 268 7.31 -18.34 -2.18
CA ASP A 268 8.68 -18.17 -1.69
C ASP A 268 8.89 -16.72 -1.23
N PRO A 269 8.43 -16.36 -0.02
CA PRO A 269 8.57 -15.00 0.50
C PRO A 269 10.04 -14.62 0.74
N GLU A 270 10.91 -15.60 1.00
CA GLU A 270 12.33 -15.40 1.34
C GLU A 270 13.13 -14.78 0.20
N THR A 271 12.79 -15.11 -1.04
CA THR A 271 13.43 -14.50 -2.22
C THR A 271 12.59 -13.37 -2.82
N ALA A 272 11.26 -13.52 -2.82
CA ALA A 272 10.36 -12.57 -3.47
C ALA A 272 10.31 -11.22 -2.74
N VAL A 273 10.25 -11.22 -1.40
CA VAL A 273 10.15 -9.99 -0.61
C VAL A 273 11.41 -9.14 -0.72
N PRO A 274 12.64 -9.67 -0.50
CA PRO A 274 13.85 -8.85 -0.64
C PRO A 274 14.04 -8.32 -2.07
N LYS A 275 13.74 -9.12 -3.08
CA LYS A 275 13.78 -8.68 -4.48
C LYS A 275 12.79 -7.54 -4.74
N ALA A 276 11.57 -7.66 -4.23
CA ALA A 276 10.56 -6.62 -4.36
C ALA A 276 11.04 -5.30 -3.72
N ILE A 277 11.57 -5.35 -2.49
CA ILE A 277 12.11 -4.18 -1.78
C ILE A 277 13.19 -3.46 -2.59
N HIS A 278 14.18 -4.19 -3.12
CA HIS A 278 15.24 -3.61 -3.94
C HIS A 278 14.72 -3.01 -5.25
N THR A 279 13.77 -3.68 -5.92
CA THR A 279 13.17 -3.12 -7.14
C THR A 279 12.31 -1.90 -6.86
N THR A 280 11.63 -1.84 -5.71
CA THR A 280 10.85 -0.68 -5.27
C THR A 280 11.74 0.55 -5.15
N LEU A 281 12.92 0.45 -4.53
CA LEU A 281 13.84 1.59 -4.40
C LEU A 281 14.18 2.22 -5.77
N TRP A 282 14.57 1.40 -6.74
CA TRP A 282 14.86 1.89 -8.10
C TRP A 282 13.66 2.55 -8.76
N ARG A 283 12.44 2.03 -8.52
CA ARG A 283 11.20 2.62 -9.02
C ARG A 283 10.91 3.97 -8.37
N LEU A 284 11.11 4.11 -7.06
CA LEU A 284 10.93 5.39 -6.35
C LEU A 284 11.90 6.45 -6.88
N VAL A 285 13.17 6.10 -7.05
CA VAL A 285 14.18 7.04 -7.56
C VAL A 285 13.91 7.41 -9.02
N LEU A 286 13.74 6.42 -9.89
CA LEU A 286 13.61 6.66 -11.32
C LEU A 286 12.27 7.32 -11.67
N PHE A 287 11.16 6.76 -11.19
CA PHE A 287 9.83 7.19 -11.62
C PHE A 287 9.34 8.42 -10.87
N PHE A 288 9.58 8.51 -9.55
CA PHE A 288 9.12 9.66 -8.79
C PHE A 288 10.13 10.80 -8.87
N ILE A 289 11.33 10.60 -8.33
CA ILE A 289 12.32 11.69 -8.28
C ILE A 289 12.71 12.13 -9.70
N GLY A 290 12.91 11.20 -10.63
CA GLY A 290 13.19 11.53 -12.03
C GLY A 290 12.10 12.37 -12.69
N SER A 291 10.82 11.99 -12.54
CA SER A 291 9.70 12.77 -13.10
C SER A 291 9.55 14.13 -12.41
N ILE A 292 9.75 14.20 -11.09
CA ILE A 292 9.73 15.45 -10.32
C ILE A 292 10.80 16.41 -10.80
N VAL A 293 12.04 15.95 -11.02
CA VAL A 293 13.11 16.79 -11.57
C VAL A 293 12.71 17.36 -12.93
N VAL A 294 12.12 16.52 -13.80
CA VAL A 294 11.64 16.96 -15.12
C VAL A 294 10.53 18.01 -15.00
N MET A 295 9.52 17.76 -14.17
CA MET A 295 8.42 18.70 -13.93
C MET A 295 8.94 20.03 -13.39
N CYS A 296 9.79 19.99 -12.36
CA CYS A 296 10.41 21.15 -11.73
C CYS A 296 11.33 21.95 -12.68
N ALA A 297 11.94 21.29 -13.66
CA ALA A 297 12.76 21.96 -14.67
C ALA A 297 11.92 22.63 -15.77
N LEU A 298 10.75 22.08 -16.11
CA LEU A 298 9.95 22.53 -17.25
C LEU A 298 8.77 23.44 -16.87
N ILE A 299 8.19 23.30 -15.68
CA ILE A 299 7.02 24.06 -15.23
C ILE A 299 7.43 25.14 -14.22
N PRO A 300 7.00 26.40 -14.40
CA PRO A 300 7.07 27.40 -13.35
C PRO A 300 6.28 26.95 -12.12
N TRP A 301 6.92 26.85 -10.96
CA TRP A 301 6.31 26.22 -9.78
C TRP A 301 4.99 26.85 -9.30
N ARG A 302 4.73 28.12 -9.61
CA ARG A 302 3.47 28.81 -9.29
C ARG A 302 2.27 28.29 -10.09
N GLU A 303 2.52 27.77 -11.29
CA GLU A 303 1.52 27.18 -12.19
C GLU A 303 1.29 25.70 -11.91
N ALA A 304 2.21 25.04 -11.20
CA ALA A 304 1.99 23.69 -10.71
C ALA A 304 0.87 23.72 -9.66
N GLY A 305 -0.15 22.89 -9.85
CA GLY A 305 -1.31 22.80 -8.95
C GLY A 305 -2.02 21.46 -9.13
N VAL A 306 -3.20 21.31 -8.52
CA VAL A 306 -4.00 20.07 -8.59
C VAL A 306 -5.19 20.14 -9.56
N GLY A 307 -5.39 21.29 -10.22
CA GLY A 307 -6.47 21.48 -11.19
C GLY A 307 -6.28 20.64 -12.46
N GLU A 308 -5.03 20.34 -12.82
CA GLU A 308 -4.67 19.34 -13.82
C GLU A 308 -3.38 18.62 -13.41
N SER A 309 -3.09 17.48 -14.03
CA SER A 309 -1.85 16.75 -13.78
C SER A 309 -0.63 17.55 -14.29
N PRO A 310 0.43 17.75 -13.48
CA PRO A 310 1.66 18.36 -13.98
C PRO A 310 2.29 17.61 -15.18
N PHE A 311 2.06 16.30 -15.30
CA PHE A 311 2.49 15.56 -16.50
C PHE A 311 1.74 16.05 -17.74
N VAL A 312 0.44 16.27 -17.62
CA VAL A 312 -0.42 16.81 -18.69
C VAL A 312 -0.07 18.26 -19.01
N LEU A 313 0.28 19.06 -18.00
CA LEU A 313 0.72 20.45 -18.16
C LEU A 313 2.02 20.56 -18.97
N VAL A 314 3.03 19.71 -18.69
CA VAL A 314 4.26 19.64 -19.50
C VAL A 314 3.91 19.32 -20.96
N PHE A 315 3.12 18.27 -21.21
CA PHE A 315 2.78 17.90 -22.59
C PHE A 315 1.90 18.95 -23.31
N SER A 316 1.10 19.72 -22.57
CA SER A 316 0.35 20.86 -23.13
C SER A 316 1.29 21.97 -23.60
N SER A 317 2.46 22.08 -22.97
CA SER A 317 3.49 23.08 -23.27
C SER A 317 4.45 22.65 -24.38
N ILE A 318 4.63 21.34 -24.62
CA ILE A 318 5.56 20.77 -25.61
C ILE A 318 5.07 20.91 -27.07
N GLY A 319 3.82 21.32 -27.30
CA GLY A 319 3.32 21.66 -28.65
C GLY A 319 3.08 20.45 -29.58
N ILE A 320 3.21 19.22 -29.08
CA ILE A 320 2.82 18.00 -29.81
C ILE A 320 1.29 17.86 -29.73
N PRO A 321 0.57 17.83 -30.88
CA PRO A 321 -0.88 17.66 -30.89
C PRO A 321 -1.33 16.41 -30.15
N TYR A 322 -2.41 16.51 -29.37
CA TYR A 322 -3.01 15.42 -28.59
C TYR A 322 -2.13 14.77 -27.51
N ALA A 323 -0.85 15.14 -27.37
CA ALA A 323 0.04 14.52 -26.38
C ALA A 323 -0.46 14.71 -24.94
N ALA A 324 -0.99 15.88 -24.63
CA ALA A 324 -1.59 16.17 -23.34
C ALA A 324 -2.85 15.34 -23.08
N ASP A 325 -3.68 15.10 -24.09
CA ASP A 325 -4.88 14.27 -23.96
C ASP A 325 -4.53 12.78 -23.79
N ILE A 326 -3.55 12.29 -24.54
CA ILE A 326 -3.00 10.94 -24.37
C ILE A 326 -2.44 10.79 -22.95
N MET A 327 -1.66 11.76 -22.48
CA MET A 327 -1.15 11.73 -21.11
C MET A 327 -2.28 11.77 -20.10
N ASN A 328 -3.32 12.59 -20.29
CA ASN A 328 -4.47 12.65 -19.39
C ASN A 328 -5.20 11.30 -19.31
N PHE A 329 -5.33 10.60 -20.44
CA PHE A 329 -5.87 9.24 -20.49
C PHE A 329 -5.00 8.25 -19.73
N VAL A 330 -3.68 8.29 -19.93
CA VAL A 330 -2.74 7.48 -19.15
C VAL A 330 -2.91 7.76 -17.65
N VAL A 331 -2.94 9.03 -17.23
CA VAL A 331 -3.13 9.39 -15.82
C VAL A 331 -4.46 8.85 -15.30
N LEU A 332 -5.55 8.96 -16.05
CA LEU A 332 -6.84 8.39 -15.64
C LEU A 332 -6.74 6.87 -15.43
N THR A 333 -6.10 6.14 -16.34
CA THR A 333 -5.86 4.69 -16.15
C THR A 333 -4.98 4.43 -14.92
N ALA A 334 -4.05 5.33 -14.61
CA ALA A 334 -3.20 5.24 -13.43
C ALA A 334 -4.03 5.32 -12.13
N VAL A 335 -4.90 6.33 -12.05
CA VAL A 335 -5.80 6.57 -10.92
C VAL A 335 -6.78 5.41 -10.72
N LEU A 336 -7.37 4.90 -11.81
CA LEU A 336 -8.30 3.77 -11.74
C LEU A 336 -7.62 2.48 -11.28
N SER A 337 -6.39 2.20 -11.72
CA SER A 337 -5.63 1.03 -11.26
C SER A 337 -5.15 1.17 -9.81
N ALA A 338 -4.77 2.37 -9.36
CA ALA A 338 -4.47 2.61 -7.94
C ALA A 338 -5.71 2.41 -7.07
N SER A 339 -6.87 2.91 -7.50
CA SER A 339 -8.16 2.67 -6.84
C SER A 339 -8.48 1.17 -6.75
N ASN A 340 -8.26 0.44 -7.83
CA ASN A 340 -8.51 -0.99 -7.90
C ASN A 340 -7.62 -1.77 -6.91
N SER A 341 -6.32 -1.51 -6.91
CA SER A 341 -5.35 -2.12 -5.97
C SER A 341 -5.65 -1.75 -4.51
N GLY A 342 -6.00 -0.49 -4.25
CA GLY A 342 -6.35 -0.01 -2.91
C GLY A 342 -7.64 -0.62 -2.36
N LEU A 343 -8.66 -0.76 -3.21
CA LEU A 343 -9.90 -1.44 -2.84
C LEU A 343 -9.66 -2.91 -2.49
N TYR A 344 -8.81 -3.59 -3.27
CA TYR A 344 -8.39 -4.97 -2.96
C TYR A 344 -7.70 -5.06 -1.59
N ALA A 345 -6.72 -4.19 -1.33
CA ALA A 345 -5.99 -4.14 -0.07
C ALA A 345 -6.90 -3.85 1.15
N SER A 346 -7.79 -2.86 1.02
CA SER A 346 -8.76 -2.50 2.05
C SER A 346 -9.76 -3.63 2.33
N THR A 347 -10.27 -4.26 1.28
CA THR A 347 -11.18 -5.42 1.38
C THR A 347 -10.52 -6.58 2.11
N ARG A 348 -9.24 -6.86 1.81
CA ARG A 348 -8.45 -7.89 2.49
C ARG A 348 -8.22 -7.58 3.96
N MET A 349 -7.97 -6.32 4.30
CA MET A 349 -7.79 -5.91 5.70
C MET A 349 -9.07 -6.11 6.51
N VAL A 350 -10.23 -5.68 5.98
CA VAL A 350 -11.53 -5.89 6.64
C VAL A 350 -11.87 -7.36 6.77
N TRP A 351 -11.60 -8.15 5.73
CA TRP A 351 -11.77 -9.60 5.78
C TRP A 351 -10.89 -10.23 6.87
N SER A 352 -9.62 -9.81 6.98
CA SER A 352 -8.70 -10.30 8.01
C SER A 352 -9.18 -9.95 9.41
N MET A 353 -9.67 -8.73 9.64
CA MET A 353 -10.26 -8.35 10.94
C MET A 353 -11.46 -9.23 11.31
N GLY A 354 -12.29 -9.61 10.34
CA GLY A 354 -13.42 -10.51 10.58
C GLY A 354 -12.97 -11.95 10.88
N HIS A 355 -11.84 -12.36 10.31
CA HIS A 355 -11.25 -13.69 10.52
C HIS A 355 -10.57 -13.81 11.88
N GLU A 356 -9.82 -12.78 12.30
CA GLU A 356 -9.17 -12.68 13.61
C GLU A 356 -10.15 -12.35 14.76
N GLY A 357 -11.46 -12.30 14.49
CA GLY A 357 -12.49 -12.03 15.51
C GLY A 357 -12.48 -10.61 16.08
N MET A 358 -11.80 -9.68 15.41
CA MET A 358 -11.74 -8.26 15.77
C MET A 358 -13.05 -7.54 15.46
N ILE A 359 -13.66 -7.86 14.32
CA ILE A 359 -15.02 -7.42 13.94
C ILE A 359 -15.91 -8.67 13.78
N PRO A 360 -17.25 -8.56 13.62
CA PRO A 360 -18.08 -9.75 13.61
C PRO A 360 -17.73 -10.68 12.43
N HIS A 361 -17.93 -12.00 12.61
CA HIS A 361 -17.42 -13.03 11.70
C HIS A 361 -18.05 -13.01 10.30
N TRP A 362 -19.22 -12.39 10.12
CA TRP A 362 -19.83 -12.20 8.80
C TRP A 362 -18.95 -11.45 7.79
N PHE A 363 -17.99 -10.63 8.22
CA PHE A 363 -17.02 -9.95 7.34
C PHE A 363 -15.99 -10.90 6.74
N ALA A 364 -15.79 -12.07 7.35
CA ALA A 364 -14.93 -13.13 6.84
C ALA A 364 -15.62 -14.02 5.80
N LYS A 365 -16.94 -13.92 5.63
CA LYS A 365 -17.70 -14.75 4.68
C LYS A 365 -17.45 -14.28 3.24
N THR A 366 -17.22 -15.24 2.35
CA THR A 366 -17.03 -14.99 0.91
C THR A 366 -18.23 -15.49 0.10
N ASN A 367 -18.47 -14.87 -1.06
CA ASN A 367 -19.47 -15.36 -2.02
C ASN A 367 -18.94 -16.58 -2.80
N ARG A 368 -19.77 -17.14 -3.70
CA ARG A 368 -19.39 -18.29 -4.56
C ARG A 368 -18.14 -18.06 -5.44
N HIS A 369 -17.77 -16.80 -5.67
CA HIS A 369 -16.59 -16.40 -6.45
C HIS A 369 -15.36 -16.14 -5.56
N GLY A 370 -15.45 -16.32 -4.24
CA GLY A 370 -14.37 -16.10 -3.28
C GLY A 370 -14.17 -14.63 -2.88
N VAL A 371 -15.15 -13.76 -3.13
CA VAL A 371 -15.08 -12.32 -2.82
C VAL A 371 -15.87 -12.03 -1.53
N PRO A 372 -15.27 -11.35 -0.53
CA PRO A 372 -15.97 -10.97 0.70
C PRO A 372 -16.76 -9.67 0.49
N VAL A 373 -18.00 -9.80 0.02
CA VAL A 373 -18.82 -8.66 -0.44
C VAL A 373 -19.08 -7.63 0.67
N LEU A 374 -19.31 -8.05 1.91
CA LEU A 374 -19.52 -7.11 3.03
C LEU A 374 -18.26 -6.28 3.31
N ALA A 375 -17.09 -6.91 3.27
CA ALA A 375 -15.81 -6.23 3.39
C ALA A 375 -15.58 -5.26 2.23
N LEU A 376 -15.92 -5.67 1.00
CA LEU A 376 -15.83 -4.84 -0.20
C LEU A 376 -16.72 -3.59 -0.10
N CYS A 377 -17.97 -3.73 0.32
CA CYS A 377 -18.88 -2.59 0.50
C CYS A 377 -18.35 -1.61 1.56
N THR A 378 -17.76 -2.13 2.64
CA THR A 378 -17.19 -1.30 3.71
C THR A 378 -15.93 -0.57 3.25
N ALA A 379 -15.08 -1.24 2.48
CA ALA A 379 -13.91 -0.61 1.85
C ALA A 379 -14.31 0.47 0.83
N MET A 380 -15.41 0.27 0.09
CA MET A 380 -15.92 1.26 -0.88
C MET A 380 -16.58 2.48 -0.21
N ALA A 381 -16.95 2.41 1.07
CA ALA A 381 -17.65 3.49 1.77
C ALA A 381 -16.88 4.83 1.70
N GLY A 382 -15.55 4.80 1.77
CA GLY A 382 -14.72 6.01 1.62
C GLY A 382 -14.64 6.55 0.20
N GLY A 383 -14.88 5.71 -0.81
CA GLY A 383 -15.08 6.17 -2.19
C GLY A 383 -16.25 7.15 -2.31
N LEU A 384 -17.30 6.98 -1.49
CA LEU A 384 -18.44 7.91 -1.44
C LEU A 384 -18.05 9.32 -0.96
N LEU A 385 -16.92 9.47 -0.24
CA LEU A 385 -16.41 10.80 0.14
C LEU A 385 -16.04 11.63 -1.08
N ALA A 386 -15.74 11.02 -2.24
CA ALA A 386 -15.52 11.75 -3.49
C ALA A 386 -16.76 12.55 -3.92
N LEU A 387 -17.97 12.11 -3.51
CA LEU A 387 -19.21 12.82 -3.80
C LEU A 387 -19.34 14.14 -3.04
N LEU A 388 -18.52 14.39 -2.01
CA LEU A 388 -18.42 15.71 -1.36
C LEU A 388 -17.98 16.81 -2.34
N SER A 389 -17.37 16.44 -3.47
CA SER A 389 -17.07 17.37 -4.56
C SER A 389 -18.32 18.04 -5.18
N SER A 390 -19.53 17.57 -4.86
CA SER A 390 -20.79 18.22 -5.26
C SER A 390 -21.13 19.46 -4.43
N VAL A 391 -20.57 19.60 -3.23
CA VAL A 391 -20.85 20.70 -2.29
C VAL A 391 -19.61 21.51 -1.91
N VAL A 392 -18.42 20.91 -1.99
CA VAL A 392 -17.12 21.55 -1.73
C VAL A 392 -16.26 21.44 -3.00
N ALA A 393 -15.35 22.39 -3.21
CA ALA A 393 -14.43 22.35 -4.34
C ALA A 393 -13.64 21.02 -4.39
N ALA A 394 -13.65 20.37 -5.55
CA ALA A 394 -13.03 19.05 -5.75
C ALA A 394 -11.54 19.03 -5.37
N SER A 395 -10.77 20.07 -5.71
CA SER A 395 -9.37 20.19 -5.32
C SER A 395 -9.15 20.22 -3.81
N THR A 396 -10.04 20.89 -3.07
CA THR A 396 -9.98 20.94 -1.60
C THR A 396 -10.34 19.58 -0.99
N VAL A 397 -11.41 18.94 -1.49
CA VAL A 397 -11.79 17.58 -1.06
C VAL A 397 -10.63 16.62 -1.31
N TYR A 398 -10.03 16.67 -2.51
CA TYR A 398 -8.88 15.86 -2.88
C TYR A 398 -7.72 16.01 -1.88
N LEU A 399 -7.28 17.25 -1.60
CA LEU A 399 -6.14 17.49 -0.70
C LEU A 399 -6.41 17.04 0.74
N VAL A 400 -7.63 17.23 1.25
CA VAL A 400 -8.01 16.74 2.60
C VAL A 400 -7.97 15.22 2.66
N LEU A 401 -8.50 14.53 1.64
CA LEU A 401 -8.49 13.06 1.58
C LEU A 401 -7.06 12.53 1.46
N VAL A 402 -6.21 13.16 0.64
CA VAL A 402 -4.78 12.83 0.55
C VAL A 402 -4.08 12.96 1.90
N ALA A 403 -4.33 14.05 2.64
CA ALA A 403 -3.72 14.26 3.94
C ALA A 403 -4.16 13.21 4.97
N LEU A 404 -5.46 12.93 5.07
CA LEU A 404 -5.99 11.91 5.99
C LEU A 404 -5.43 10.52 5.66
N SER A 405 -5.46 10.13 4.39
CA SER A 405 -4.91 8.84 3.94
C SER A 405 -3.41 8.71 4.24
N GLY A 406 -2.63 9.75 3.94
CA GLY A 406 -1.21 9.81 4.23
C GLY A 406 -0.90 9.71 5.73
N LEU A 407 -1.69 10.34 6.59
CA LEU A 407 -1.48 10.28 8.04
C LEU A 407 -1.71 8.87 8.56
N SER A 408 -2.81 8.24 8.16
CA SER A 408 -3.10 6.86 8.55
C SER A 408 -2.03 5.89 8.04
N ALA A 409 -1.49 6.10 6.83
CA ALA A 409 -0.40 5.28 6.28
C ALA A 409 0.86 5.39 7.15
N VAL A 410 1.23 6.61 7.57
CA VAL A 410 2.38 6.84 8.43
C VAL A 410 2.20 6.19 9.80
N VAL A 411 0.99 6.18 10.38
CA VAL A 411 0.72 5.45 11.63
C VAL A 411 1.02 3.96 11.48
N VAL A 412 0.60 3.35 10.37
CA VAL A 412 0.91 1.95 10.05
C VAL A 412 2.42 1.74 9.94
N TRP A 413 3.14 2.64 9.27
CA TRP A 413 4.59 2.57 9.12
C TRP A 413 5.36 2.71 10.45
N ILE A 414 4.89 3.59 11.36
CA ILE A 414 5.42 3.71 12.72
C ILE A 414 5.29 2.37 13.45
N ALA A 415 4.12 1.73 13.37
CA ALA A 415 3.88 0.44 14.01
C ALA A 415 4.75 -0.67 13.42
N ILE A 416 4.94 -0.71 12.09
CA ILE A 416 5.84 -1.65 11.42
C ILE A 416 7.26 -1.54 11.97
N ALA A 417 7.82 -0.32 11.96
CA ALA A 417 9.18 -0.08 12.43
C ALA A 417 9.35 -0.48 13.91
N TYR A 418 8.37 -0.12 14.75
CA TYR A 418 8.39 -0.48 16.16
C TYR A 418 8.26 -2.00 16.39
N CYS A 419 7.39 -2.68 15.64
CA CYS A 419 7.26 -4.14 15.68
C CYS A 419 8.57 -4.84 15.36
N GLN A 420 9.32 -4.36 14.36
CA GLN A 420 10.60 -4.95 14.00
C GLN A 420 11.64 -4.78 15.12
N ILE A 421 11.67 -3.61 15.78
CA ILE A 421 12.56 -3.37 16.93
C ILE A 421 12.24 -4.36 18.06
N VAL A 422 10.96 -4.51 18.41
CA VAL A 422 10.54 -5.44 19.48
C VAL A 422 10.80 -6.89 19.08
N PHE A 423 10.53 -7.25 17.82
CA PHE A 423 10.80 -8.57 17.26
C PHE A 423 12.27 -8.95 17.44
N ARG A 424 13.20 -8.11 16.98
CA ARG A 424 14.64 -8.36 17.10
C ARG A 424 15.10 -8.48 18.55
N LYS A 425 14.58 -7.63 19.44
CA LYS A 425 14.88 -7.71 20.88
C LYS A 425 14.41 -9.02 21.49
N ARG A 426 13.16 -9.44 21.21
CA ARG A 426 12.61 -10.72 21.70
C ARG A 426 13.33 -11.92 21.10
N TRP A 427 13.66 -11.88 19.80
CA TRP A 427 14.39 -12.94 19.09
C TRP A 427 15.73 -13.25 19.77
N ILE A 428 16.53 -12.21 20.02
CA ILE A 428 17.83 -12.35 20.69
C ILE A 428 17.65 -12.78 22.16
N ALA A 429 16.67 -12.22 22.86
CA ALA A 429 16.39 -12.60 24.25
C ALA A 429 15.94 -14.07 24.39
N SER A 430 15.33 -14.65 23.36
CA SER A 430 14.97 -16.07 23.28
C SER A 430 16.16 -16.99 22.93
N GLY A 431 17.38 -16.46 22.85
CA GLY A 431 18.59 -17.23 22.55
C GLY A 431 18.86 -17.45 21.07
N HIS A 432 18.02 -16.93 20.17
CA HIS A 432 18.25 -17.02 18.74
C HIS A 432 19.25 -15.97 18.26
N THR A 433 20.05 -16.35 17.26
CA THR A 433 21.01 -15.46 16.63
C THR A 433 20.40 -14.71 15.45
N ALA A 434 21.03 -13.59 15.07
CA ALA A 434 20.65 -12.88 13.86
C ALA A 434 20.89 -13.70 12.59
N GLU A 435 21.73 -14.74 12.65
CA GLU A 435 22.13 -15.55 11.51
C GLU A 435 21.04 -16.51 11.04
N GLU A 436 20.19 -16.94 11.96
CA GLU A 436 19.03 -17.79 11.70
C GLU A 436 17.95 -17.09 10.86
N LEU A 437 17.99 -15.76 10.77
CA LEU A 437 17.03 -14.99 9.98
C LEU A 437 17.43 -15.00 8.51
N LYS A 438 16.50 -15.51 7.70
CA LYS A 438 16.66 -15.69 6.25
C LYS A 438 16.75 -14.37 5.49
N TYR A 439 16.07 -13.34 5.98
CA TYR A 439 16.28 -11.96 5.58
C TYR A 439 16.47 -11.11 6.83
N ARG A 440 17.47 -10.23 6.80
CA ARG A 440 17.87 -9.40 7.93
C ARG A 440 17.81 -7.96 7.48
N THR A 441 17.15 -7.11 8.26
CA THR A 441 17.16 -5.66 7.99
C THR A 441 18.62 -5.18 7.98
N PRO A 442 19.13 -4.70 6.83
CA PRO A 442 20.49 -4.18 6.73
C PRO A 442 20.65 -2.98 7.67
N GLY A 443 21.77 -2.89 8.39
CA GLY A 443 22.05 -1.77 9.29
C GLY A 443 21.23 -1.75 10.60
N TYR A 444 20.62 -2.88 11.00
CA TYR A 444 20.02 -3.00 12.33
C TYR A 444 21.07 -2.70 13.43
N PRO A 445 20.75 -1.89 14.46
CA PRO A 445 19.45 -1.32 14.80
C PRO A 445 19.16 0.09 14.21
N TRP A 446 20.12 0.71 13.53
CA TRP A 446 20.02 2.09 13.02
C TRP A 446 18.91 2.27 12.01
N THR A 447 18.75 1.32 11.07
CA THR A 447 17.69 1.34 10.07
C THR A 447 16.30 1.35 10.70
N SER A 448 16.09 0.54 11.74
CA SER A 448 14.81 0.41 12.42
C SER A 448 14.44 1.65 13.23
N TRP A 449 15.40 2.20 13.98
CA TRP A 449 15.21 3.45 14.68
C TRP A 449 15.06 4.64 13.71
N GLY A 450 15.79 4.64 12.61
CA GLY A 450 15.64 5.62 11.53
C GLY A 450 14.24 5.60 10.94
N ALA A 451 13.70 4.41 10.59
CA ALA A 451 12.33 4.26 10.13
C ALA A 451 11.33 4.82 11.15
N PHE A 452 11.46 4.40 12.42
CA PHE A 452 10.55 4.83 13.49
C PHE A 452 10.60 6.35 13.73
N ILE A 453 11.79 6.92 13.88
CA ILE A 453 11.99 8.34 14.18
C ILE A 453 11.54 9.19 12.99
N LEU A 454 11.92 8.85 11.76
CA LEU A 454 11.55 9.65 10.60
C LEU A 454 10.06 9.56 10.29
N CYS A 455 9.42 8.39 10.44
CA CYS A 455 7.96 8.29 10.31
C CYS A 455 7.26 9.14 11.38
N THR A 456 7.69 9.04 12.65
CA THR A 456 7.13 9.83 13.75
C THR A 456 7.35 11.32 13.53
N ALA A 457 8.54 11.73 13.08
CA ALA A 457 8.81 13.12 12.73
C ALA A 457 7.91 13.58 11.57
N SER A 458 7.76 12.77 10.52
CA SER A 458 6.88 13.11 9.39
C SER A 458 5.42 13.27 9.82
N PHE A 459 4.95 12.49 10.79
CA PHE A 459 3.61 12.61 11.38
C PHE A 459 3.46 13.91 12.20
N LEU A 460 4.43 14.22 13.06
CA LEU A 460 4.38 15.39 13.95
C LEU A 460 4.62 16.71 13.20
N LEU A 461 5.47 16.72 12.18
CA LEU A 461 5.83 17.93 11.43
C LEU A 461 4.65 18.49 10.62
N VAL A 462 3.62 17.68 10.33
CA VAL A 462 2.34 18.14 9.76
C VAL A 462 1.69 19.22 10.61
N PHE A 463 1.96 19.25 11.92
CA PHE A 463 1.50 20.33 12.79
C PHE A 463 1.95 21.71 12.30
N PHE A 464 3.07 21.83 11.59
CA PHE A 464 3.51 23.11 11.05
C PHE A 464 2.78 23.52 9.77
N ASP A 465 2.19 22.59 9.03
CA ASP A 465 1.36 22.86 7.85
C ASP A 465 -0.02 23.38 8.27
N LYS A 466 -0.27 24.67 8.06
CA LYS A 466 -1.55 25.29 8.42
C LYS A 466 -2.75 24.64 7.72
N GLU A 467 -2.59 24.15 6.50
CA GLU A 467 -3.69 23.55 5.74
C GLU A 467 -3.98 22.12 6.21
N GLN A 468 -2.95 21.38 6.66
CA GLN A 468 -3.09 19.97 7.05
C GLN A 468 -3.22 19.75 8.56
N ARG A 469 -3.05 20.79 9.39
CA ARG A 469 -3.29 20.75 10.86
C ARG A 469 -4.64 20.15 11.24
N PHE A 470 -5.69 20.48 10.49
CA PHE A 470 -7.02 19.92 10.73
C PHE A 470 -7.03 18.40 10.56
N ALA A 471 -6.40 17.90 9.49
CA ALA A 471 -6.29 16.47 9.23
C ALA A 471 -5.51 15.76 10.36
N LEU A 472 -4.44 16.37 10.87
CA LEU A 472 -3.70 15.82 12.03
C LEU A 472 -4.58 15.73 13.28
N GLY A 473 -5.34 16.77 13.60
CA GLY A 473 -6.26 16.76 14.73
C GLY A 473 -7.37 15.71 14.59
N ALA A 474 -7.95 15.60 13.40
CA ALA A 474 -8.95 14.58 13.08
C ALA A 474 -8.39 13.16 13.20
N GLU A 475 -7.17 12.92 12.72
CA GLU A 475 -6.49 11.64 12.83
C GLU A 475 -6.21 11.25 14.29
N LEU A 476 -5.68 12.17 15.10
CA LEU A 476 -5.43 11.93 16.53
C LEU A 476 -6.74 11.61 17.28
N ALA A 477 -7.82 12.32 16.98
CA ALA A 477 -9.14 12.03 17.54
C ALA A 477 -9.64 10.65 17.08
N PHE A 478 -9.44 10.28 15.82
CA PHE A 478 -9.82 8.98 15.29
C PHE A 478 -9.01 7.84 15.90
N LEU A 479 -7.69 8.01 16.12
CA LEU A 479 -6.85 7.06 16.85
C LEU A 479 -7.37 6.84 18.28
N ALA A 480 -7.65 7.93 19.00
CA ALA A 480 -8.21 7.86 20.35
C ALA A 480 -9.56 7.12 20.36
N LEU A 481 -10.42 7.38 19.36
CA LEU A 481 -11.70 6.69 19.19
C LEU A 481 -11.51 5.20 18.90
N CYS A 482 -10.53 4.81 18.07
CA CYS A 482 -10.24 3.41 17.77
C CYS A 482 -9.81 2.64 19.02
N TYR A 483 -8.91 3.21 19.82
CA TYR A 483 -8.53 2.63 21.11
C TYR A 483 -9.72 2.54 22.07
N ALA A 484 -10.52 3.61 22.19
CA ALA A 484 -11.71 3.61 23.03
C ALA A 484 -12.72 2.53 22.60
N ALA A 485 -12.99 2.40 21.30
CA ALA A 485 -13.88 1.39 20.74
C ALA A 485 -13.41 -0.03 21.08
N TYR A 486 -12.11 -0.30 20.95
CA TYR A 486 -11.51 -1.58 21.32
C TYR A 486 -11.71 -1.91 22.80
N PHE A 487 -11.42 -0.97 23.71
CA PHE A 487 -11.56 -1.20 25.15
C PHE A 487 -13.03 -1.34 25.57
N VAL A 488 -13.95 -0.60 24.93
CA VAL A 488 -15.40 -0.76 25.15
C VAL A 488 -15.88 -2.14 24.68
N GLN A 489 -15.43 -2.58 23.50
CA GLN A 489 -15.76 -3.91 22.97
C GLN A 489 -15.24 -5.03 23.88
N GLN A 490 -14.00 -4.91 24.37
CA GLN A 490 -13.41 -5.82 25.35
C GLN A 490 -14.21 -5.87 26.65
N TRP A 491 -14.58 -4.71 27.19
CA TRP A 491 -15.39 -4.61 28.40
C TRP A 491 -16.77 -5.25 28.23
N TRP A 492 -17.41 -5.05 27.06
CA TRP A 492 -18.71 -5.62 26.76
C TRP A 492 -18.65 -7.15 26.61
N ARG A 493 -17.62 -7.68 25.92
CA ARG A 493 -17.38 -9.13 25.80
C ARG A 493 -17.16 -9.80 27.15
N LYS A 494 -16.44 -9.15 28.08
CA LYS A 494 -16.25 -9.66 29.44
C LYS A 494 -17.56 -9.69 30.25
N LYS A 495 -18.49 -8.77 29.98
CA LYS A 495 -19.80 -8.72 30.65
C LYS A 495 -20.84 -9.67 30.05
N HIS A 496 -20.72 -9.97 28.76
CA HIS A 496 -21.64 -10.86 28.03
C HIS A 496 -20.83 -11.91 27.26
N PRO A 497 -20.32 -12.95 27.95
CA PRO A 497 -19.67 -14.08 27.31
C PRO A 497 -20.65 -14.70 26.31
N ARG A 498 -20.20 -14.97 25.08
CA ARG A 498 -21.02 -15.71 24.12
C ARG A 498 -20.91 -17.20 24.44
N GLU A 499 -21.99 -17.96 24.27
CA GLU A 499 -21.97 -19.43 24.42
C GLU A 499 -20.96 -20.13 23.49
N GLU A 500 -20.50 -19.47 22.40
CA GLU A 500 -19.45 -19.98 21.51
C GLU A 500 -18.03 -19.95 22.09
N ASP A 501 -17.81 -19.35 23.28
CA ASP A 501 -16.53 -19.36 23.99
C ASP A 501 -16.35 -20.59 24.90
N GLU A 502 -17.31 -21.53 24.91
CA GLU A 502 -17.10 -22.87 25.49
C GLU A 502 -16.07 -23.63 24.64
N PRO A 503 -14.98 -24.16 25.21
CA PRO A 503 -14.04 -24.94 24.43
C PRO A 503 -14.80 -26.11 23.82
N LEU A 504 -14.83 -26.17 22.48
CA LEU A 504 -15.32 -27.31 21.71
C LEU A 504 -14.76 -28.59 22.32
N GLN A 505 -15.54 -29.25 23.17
CA GLN A 505 -15.32 -30.62 23.58
C GLN A 505 -15.62 -31.47 22.35
N LEU A 506 -14.58 -31.67 21.52
CA LEU A 506 -14.62 -32.69 20.50
C LEU A 506 -14.58 -34.06 21.22
N PRO A 507 -15.44 -35.02 20.84
CA PRO A 507 -15.46 -36.36 21.42
C PRO A 507 -14.17 -37.14 21.19
#